data_AF-A0A6C1SR84-F1
#
_entry.id   AF-A0A6C1SR84-F1
#
_cell.length_a   1.000
_cell.length_b   1.000
_cell.length_c   1.000
_cell.angle_alpha   90.00
_cell.angle_beta   90.00
_cell.angle_gamma   90.00
#
_symmetry.space_group_name_H-M   'P 1'
#
loop_
_entity.id
_entity.type
_entity.pdbx_description
1 polymer ?
#
loop_
_entity_poly.entity_id
_entity_poly.type
_entity_poly.pdbx_seq_one_letter_code
_entity_poly.pdbx_strand_id
1 'polypeptide(L)'
;MSGTSPVGDRGRRSCTGWSMASPCRRPMPLPPPLPYTGRHPDVTGPLRVLVTVLVLVVGLSTLRVEGAVARDYVSLYDDETLAHWRDRYRPGIMSNLANVLVPNLTPAELSALRGLTIDMPLRAATGGPLDFYAIGPATVVLPALSLKLFDDLSVAYAWLWKQGYSLETALEYVGLLKYGRESDYGRWPQPFEALGIPDDALDDPDVDSLAQKIFKSAVIFILLHEMGHVLHQHPGYGPEVTRQEARANEAEADAFALEVMRRLPAQPTGMFLFFQTLVYLGPNRGDFDSEAAYQRALEQSTHPLTADRMRAIAGLLRRHSSDFANEYGSREEGLAAVTFVADQVDGVADMVADPDLQRLIAQTSRRATLASLAPRRPGETLGSGDPTDRPEEAAGGFSGTYDGVITAAGVDFPVRALFTRSGDRLTGFYNFGAGVGQLDGIIEGDTAYLEWRSGPERGRARLTAAGDTLSGTWGYFDSVEDGGTWQLGPVAP
;
A
#
# COMPACT_ATOMS: atom_id res chain seq x y z
N MET A 1 14.79 -41.88 5.85
CA MET A 1 13.96 -41.59 7.04
C MET A 1 13.98 -40.08 7.22
N SER A 2 12.99 -39.44 6.59
CA SER A 2 12.78 -37.99 6.57
C SER A 2 11.98 -37.59 7.81
N GLY A 3 12.63 -36.92 8.76
CA GLY A 3 11.97 -36.30 9.90
C GLY A 3 11.59 -34.86 9.56
N THR A 4 10.33 -34.62 9.23
CA THR A 4 9.72 -33.29 9.27
C THR A 4 9.38 -32.99 10.72
N SER A 5 10.12 -32.09 11.35
CA SER A 5 9.76 -31.55 12.66
C SER A 5 8.52 -30.67 12.54
N PRO A 6 7.52 -30.81 13.41
CA PRO A 6 6.39 -29.89 13.47
C PRO A 6 6.91 -28.53 13.96
N VAL A 7 6.57 -27.47 13.22
CA VAL A 7 6.79 -26.08 13.65
C VAL A 7 6.14 -25.91 15.02
N GLY A 8 6.94 -25.47 15.98
CA GLY A 8 6.58 -25.44 17.40
C GLY A 8 5.50 -24.41 17.69
N ASP A 9 4.30 -24.90 17.97
CA ASP A 9 3.23 -24.17 18.64
C ASP A 9 3.64 -23.89 20.10
N ARG A 10 4.27 -22.73 20.34
CA ARG A 10 4.36 -22.14 21.68
C ARG A 10 3.12 -21.30 21.89
N GLY A 11 2.20 -21.84 22.70
CA GLY A 11 0.93 -21.22 23.04
C GLY A 11 1.02 -19.72 23.38
N ARG A 12 0.56 -18.91 22.42
CA ARG A 12 0.33 -17.47 22.59
C ARG A 12 -0.86 -17.25 23.51
N ARG A 13 -0.67 -16.49 24.58
CA ARG A 13 -1.74 -16.11 25.50
C ARG A 13 -2.57 -14.97 24.90
N SER A 14 -3.89 -15.18 24.94
CA SER A 14 -5.01 -14.24 24.80
C SER A 14 -5.20 -13.42 23.51
N CYS A 15 -5.98 -13.98 22.58
CA CYS A 15 -6.91 -13.21 21.74
C CYS A 15 -8.34 -13.79 21.86
N THR A 16 -8.86 -13.95 23.07
CA THR A 16 -10.21 -14.52 23.29
C THR A 16 -11.34 -13.48 23.27
N GLY A 17 -11.04 -12.21 23.00
CA GLY A 17 -12.03 -11.13 22.97
C GLY A 17 -12.02 -10.36 21.65
N TRP A 18 -12.71 -10.86 20.62
CA TRP A 18 -12.98 -10.14 19.37
C TRP A 18 -14.14 -9.13 19.49
N SER A 19 -14.41 -8.65 20.70
CA SER A 19 -15.47 -7.69 20.95
C SER A 19 -14.92 -6.27 20.85
N MET A 20 -15.54 -5.42 20.02
CA MET A 20 -15.27 -3.98 20.03
C MET A 20 -15.71 -3.30 21.34
N ALA A 21 -16.44 -4.00 22.23
CA ALA A 21 -16.92 -3.44 23.49
C ALA A 21 -15.84 -3.36 24.60
N SER A 22 -14.60 -3.79 24.33
CA SER A 22 -13.50 -3.62 25.28
C SER A 22 -12.88 -2.22 25.13
N PRO A 23 -12.93 -1.34 26.15
CA PRO A 23 -12.36 -0.01 26.05
C PRO A 23 -10.85 -0.09 25.83
N CYS A 24 -10.38 0.52 24.73
CA CYS A 24 -8.96 0.63 24.40
C CYS A 24 -8.21 1.36 25.52
N ARG A 25 -7.02 0.84 25.88
CA ARG A 25 -6.02 1.61 26.66
C ARG A 25 -5.58 2.82 25.83
N ARG A 26 -4.97 3.83 26.48
CA ARG A 26 -4.64 5.15 25.92
C ARG A 26 -4.25 5.08 24.43
N PRO A 27 -4.82 5.94 23.57
CA PRO A 27 -4.49 5.98 22.15
C PRO A 27 -2.99 6.21 21.95
N MET A 28 -2.35 5.35 21.15
CA MET A 28 -1.04 5.63 20.60
C MET A 28 -1.16 6.69 19.50
N PRO A 29 -0.18 7.61 19.38
CA PRO A 29 -0.12 8.52 18.24
C PRO A 29 -0.08 7.69 16.94
N LEU A 30 -0.91 8.06 15.97
CA LEU A 30 -0.86 7.45 14.64
C LEU A 30 0.49 7.76 13.95
N PRO A 31 0.93 6.95 12.98
CA PRO A 31 2.06 7.31 12.13
C PRO A 31 1.96 8.74 11.61
N PRO A 32 3.08 9.47 11.43
CA PRO A 32 3.04 10.65 10.57
C PRO A 32 2.64 10.22 9.15
N PRO A 33 1.99 11.11 8.37
CA PRO A 33 1.56 10.76 7.03
C PRO A 33 2.78 10.37 6.21
N LEU A 34 2.65 9.32 5.38
CA LEU A 34 3.66 9.15 4.33
C LEU A 34 3.72 10.49 3.58
N PRO A 35 4.91 11.09 3.45
CA PRO A 35 5.07 12.43 2.90
C PRO A 35 4.78 12.39 1.41
N TYR A 36 3.51 12.52 1.08
CA TYR A 36 3.03 12.75 -0.27
C TYR A 36 1.92 13.82 -0.16
N THR A 37 2.30 15.08 -0.36
CA THR A 37 1.37 16.21 -0.40
C THR A 37 1.31 16.77 -1.83
N GLY A 38 1.13 15.89 -2.81
CA GLY A 38 1.05 16.25 -4.22
C GLY A 38 -0.26 16.96 -4.58
N ARG A 39 -0.38 18.26 -4.32
CA ARG A 39 -1.29 19.11 -5.10
C ARG A 39 -0.58 19.46 -6.41
N HIS A 40 -0.99 18.82 -7.51
CA HIS A 40 -0.56 19.25 -8.84
C HIS A 40 -0.98 20.72 -9.08
N PRO A 41 -0.08 21.59 -9.58
CA PRO A 41 -0.51 22.80 -10.25
C PRO A 41 -1.31 22.40 -11.50
N ASP A 42 -2.44 23.07 -11.70
CA ASP A 42 -3.36 22.87 -12.82
C ASP A 42 -2.66 23.23 -14.14
N VAL A 43 -2.03 22.25 -14.81
CA VAL A 43 -1.36 22.46 -16.10
C VAL A 43 -2.39 22.32 -17.22
N THR A 44 -3.29 23.30 -17.32
CA THR A 44 -4.13 23.49 -18.51
C THR A 44 -3.52 24.55 -19.42
N GLY A 45 -2.75 24.13 -20.43
CA GLY A 45 -2.23 24.99 -21.50
C GLY A 45 -2.19 24.22 -22.84
N PRO A 46 -2.56 24.84 -23.98
CA PRO A 46 -2.98 24.10 -25.16
C PRO A 46 -1.82 23.87 -26.15
N LEU A 47 -1.56 22.62 -26.52
CA LEU A 47 -0.94 22.31 -27.81
C LEU A 47 -1.65 21.13 -28.46
N ARG A 48 -2.60 21.44 -29.34
CA ARG A 48 -3.13 20.52 -30.34
C ARG A 48 -2.51 20.84 -31.70
N VAL A 49 -2.43 19.79 -32.51
CA VAL A 49 -2.19 19.73 -33.98
C VAL A 49 -0.74 19.45 -34.39
N LEU A 50 -0.42 18.17 -34.64
CA LEU A 50 -0.45 17.62 -36.00
C LEU A 50 -0.43 16.06 -35.97
N VAL A 51 -1.36 15.45 -36.70
CA VAL A 51 -1.48 14.00 -36.97
C VAL A 51 -1.37 13.82 -38.50
N THR A 52 -1.15 12.58 -38.97
CA THR A 52 -1.42 12.02 -40.35
C THR A 52 -0.10 11.96 -41.17
N VAL A 53 0.51 10.85 -41.68
CA VAL A 53 0.19 9.41 -41.94
C VAL A 53 1.50 8.66 -42.27
N LEU A 54 1.69 7.40 -41.83
CA LEU A 54 2.20 6.31 -42.71
C LEU A 54 1.82 4.89 -42.22
N VAL A 55 0.82 4.34 -42.91
CA VAL A 55 0.46 2.93 -43.26
C VAL A 55 1.71 2.09 -43.56
N LEU A 56 1.87 0.76 -43.39
CA LEU A 56 1.12 -0.42 -42.91
C LEU A 56 2.09 -1.61 -43.22
N VAL A 57 1.87 -2.78 -42.60
CA VAL A 57 2.47 -4.10 -42.90
C VAL A 57 3.84 -4.40 -42.27
N VAL A 58 3.85 -5.02 -41.08
CA VAL A 58 4.52 -6.32 -40.78
C VAL A 58 3.89 -6.91 -39.52
N GLY A 59 3.41 -8.16 -39.62
CA GLY A 59 3.28 -9.08 -38.48
C GLY A 59 1.90 -9.13 -37.81
N LEU A 60 1.00 -9.96 -38.34
CA LEU A 60 0.04 -10.69 -37.51
C LEU A 60 0.83 -11.59 -36.55
N SER A 61 1.34 -11.01 -35.48
CA SER A 61 1.57 -11.74 -34.25
C SER A 61 0.23 -11.76 -33.55
N THR A 62 -0.39 -12.94 -33.45
CA THR A 62 -1.41 -13.16 -32.44
C THR A 62 -0.76 -12.84 -31.10
N LEU A 63 -0.93 -11.60 -30.63
CA LEU A 63 -0.71 -11.23 -29.24
C LEU A 63 -1.72 -12.10 -28.48
N ARG A 64 -1.25 -13.28 -28.05
CA ARG A 64 -1.88 -13.96 -26.94
C ARG A 64 -1.76 -12.97 -25.80
N VAL A 65 -2.84 -12.28 -25.51
CA VAL A 65 -3.09 -11.81 -24.16
C VAL A 65 -3.03 -13.09 -23.36
N GLU A 66 -1.88 -13.38 -22.76
CA GLU A 66 -1.79 -14.39 -21.71
C GLU A 66 -2.82 -13.92 -20.70
N GLY A 67 -4.01 -14.53 -20.75
CA GLY A 67 -5.04 -14.29 -19.76
C GLY A 67 -4.35 -14.47 -18.43
N ALA A 68 -4.37 -13.45 -17.59
CA ALA A 68 -3.74 -13.48 -16.29
C ALA A 68 -4.14 -14.80 -15.63
N VAL A 69 -3.22 -15.76 -15.61
CA VAL A 69 -3.47 -17.05 -14.99
C VAL A 69 -3.74 -16.68 -13.56
N ALA A 70 -4.97 -16.93 -13.09
CA ALA A 70 -5.35 -16.69 -11.71
C ALA A 70 -4.25 -17.31 -10.86
N ARG A 71 -3.48 -16.46 -10.17
CA ARG A 71 -2.33 -16.92 -9.39
C ARG A 71 -2.88 -17.69 -8.22
N ASP A 72 -2.42 -18.92 -8.08
CA ASP A 72 -2.78 -19.74 -6.95
C ASP A 72 -1.90 -19.38 -5.75
N TYR A 73 -2.52 -18.87 -4.70
CA TYR A 73 -1.86 -18.57 -3.42
C TYR A 73 -2.09 -19.69 -2.39
N VAL A 74 -2.51 -20.89 -2.82
CA VAL A 74 -2.81 -22.04 -1.96
C VAL A 74 -1.66 -22.39 -1.02
N SER A 75 -0.40 -22.22 -1.42
CA SER A 75 0.76 -22.57 -0.60
C SER A 75 1.16 -21.51 0.43
N LEU A 76 0.55 -20.33 0.42
CA LEU A 76 0.87 -19.26 1.38
C LEU A 76 0.54 -19.72 2.82
N TYR A 77 -0.60 -20.40 2.97
CA TYR A 77 -1.02 -21.05 4.22
C TYR A 77 -1.67 -22.39 3.89
N ASP A 78 -1.32 -23.44 4.64
CA ASP A 78 -1.97 -24.74 4.53
C ASP A 78 -3.44 -24.73 5.03
N ASP A 79 -4.19 -25.76 4.67
CA ASP A 79 -5.62 -25.88 5.01
C ASP A 79 -5.88 -25.97 6.50
N GLU A 80 -4.96 -26.58 7.26
CA GLU A 80 -5.06 -26.71 8.70
C GLU A 80 -4.94 -25.34 9.37
N THR A 81 -3.96 -24.54 8.95
CA THR A 81 -3.75 -23.16 9.37
C THR A 81 -4.97 -22.32 9.03
N LEU A 82 -5.48 -22.38 7.80
CA LEU A 82 -6.64 -21.60 7.40
C LEU A 82 -7.91 -22.02 8.13
N ALA A 83 -8.12 -23.32 8.38
CA ALA A 83 -9.26 -23.81 9.14
C ALA A 83 -9.20 -23.33 10.60
N HIS A 84 -8.01 -23.40 11.22
CA HIS A 84 -7.78 -22.87 12.57
C HIS A 84 -8.16 -21.38 12.66
N TRP A 85 -7.64 -20.55 11.75
CA TRP A 85 -7.90 -19.11 11.76
C TRP A 85 -9.33 -18.75 11.38
N ARG A 86 -9.94 -19.45 10.42
CA ARG A 86 -11.39 -19.33 10.13
C ARG A 86 -12.23 -19.54 11.38
N ASP A 87 -11.97 -20.61 12.11
CA ASP A 87 -12.74 -20.97 13.30
C ASP A 87 -12.53 -19.96 14.45
N ARG A 88 -11.41 -19.22 14.43
CA ARG A 88 -11.14 -18.12 15.36
C ARG A 88 -11.77 -16.79 14.94
N TYR A 89 -11.73 -16.44 13.65
CA TYR A 89 -12.29 -15.21 13.10
C TYR A 89 -13.81 -15.22 13.08
N ARG A 90 -14.42 -16.36 12.70
CA ARG A 90 -15.87 -16.48 12.50
C ARG A 90 -16.70 -16.03 13.72
N PRO A 91 -16.45 -16.49 14.96
CA PRO A 91 -17.21 -16.03 16.12
C PRO A 91 -17.11 -14.53 16.34
N GLY A 92 -15.92 -13.95 16.14
CA GLY A 92 -15.69 -12.52 16.29
C GLY A 92 -16.45 -11.68 15.25
N ILE A 93 -16.38 -12.06 13.98
CA ILE A 93 -17.11 -11.40 12.90
C ILE A 93 -18.63 -11.53 13.12
N MET A 94 -19.13 -12.73 13.45
CA MET A 94 -20.56 -12.92 13.71
C MET A 94 -21.04 -12.13 14.93
N SER A 95 -20.23 -12.06 15.99
CA SER A 95 -20.53 -11.25 17.17
C SER A 95 -20.56 -9.76 16.85
N ASN A 96 -19.58 -9.24 16.10
CA ASN A 96 -19.57 -7.84 15.69
C ASN A 96 -20.77 -7.53 14.78
N LEU A 97 -21.11 -8.41 13.84
CA LEU A 97 -22.30 -8.25 13.00
C LEU A 97 -23.57 -8.15 13.87
N ALA A 98 -23.79 -9.10 14.78
CA ALA A 98 -25.01 -9.17 15.58
C ALA A 98 -25.11 -8.07 16.66
N ASN A 99 -23.99 -7.75 17.32
CA ASN A 99 -23.99 -6.92 18.53
C ASN A 99 -23.47 -5.50 18.30
N VAL A 100 -22.84 -5.21 17.16
CA VAL A 100 -22.28 -3.90 16.86
C VAL A 100 -22.86 -3.33 15.58
N LEU A 101 -22.85 -4.07 14.47
CA LEU A 101 -23.31 -3.54 13.18
C LEU A 101 -24.84 -3.48 13.10
N VAL A 102 -25.53 -4.61 13.30
CA VAL A 102 -27.00 -4.70 13.20
C VAL A 102 -27.73 -3.69 14.09
N PRO A 103 -27.33 -3.46 15.36
CA PRO A 103 -27.98 -2.45 16.20
C PRO A 103 -27.85 -1.00 15.69
N ASN A 104 -26.89 -0.74 14.80
CA ASN A 104 -26.65 0.59 14.22
C ASN A 104 -27.20 0.73 12.78
N LEU A 105 -27.92 -0.28 12.28
CA LEU A 105 -28.66 -0.20 11.03
C LEU A 105 -30.02 0.48 11.23
N THR A 106 -30.47 1.24 10.23
CA THR A 106 -31.83 1.77 10.20
C THR A 106 -32.85 0.64 9.98
N PRO A 107 -34.14 0.84 10.33
CA PRO A 107 -35.17 -0.16 10.04
C PRO A 107 -35.28 -0.55 8.55
N ALA A 108 -35.03 0.41 7.65
CA ALA A 108 -35.03 0.16 6.20
C ALA A 108 -33.83 -0.70 5.79
N GLU A 109 -32.62 -0.37 6.25
CA GLU A 109 -31.41 -1.13 5.99
C GLU A 109 -31.54 -2.57 6.52
N LEU A 110 -32.04 -2.74 7.75
CA LEU A 110 -32.28 -4.05 8.36
C LEU A 110 -33.29 -4.88 7.57
N SER A 111 -34.34 -4.25 7.05
CA SER A 111 -35.33 -4.95 6.22
C SER A 111 -34.76 -5.38 4.87
N ALA A 112 -33.92 -4.56 4.25
CA ALA A 112 -33.28 -4.87 2.97
C ALA A 112 -32.19 -5.94 3.11
N LEU A 113 -31.50 -5.99 4.25
CA LEU A 113 -30.50 -7.02 4.58
C LEU A 113 -31.13 -8.28 5.21
N ARG A 114 -32.45 -8.46 5.12
CA ARG A 114 -33.12 -9.64 5.66
C ARG A 114 -32.66 -10.88 4.91
N GLY A 115 -32.09 -11.83 5.66
CA GLY A 115 -31.55 -13.07 5.08
C GLY A 115 -30.09 -12.96 4.65
N LEU A 116 -29.40 -11.85 4.97
CA LEU A 116 -27.95 -11.74 4.84
C LEU A 116 -27.27 -12.93 5.54
N THR A 117 -26.38 -13.60 4.82
CA THR A 117 -25.51 -14.66 5.32
C THR A 117 -24.06 -14.28 5.08
N ILE A 118 -23.19 -14.70 5.99
CA ILE A 118 -21.75 -14.53 5.86
C ILE A 118 -21.14 -15.91 5.64
N ASP A 119 -20.54 -16.11 4.47
CA ASP A 119 -19.73 -17.28 4.19
C ASP A 119 -18.24 -16.97 4.41
N MET A 120 -17.51 -17.96 4.89
CA MET A 120 -16.09 -17.85 5.22
C MET A 120 -15.39 -19.13 4.76
N PRO A 121 -15.25 -19.33 3.44
CA PRO A 121 -14.52 -20.47 2.89
C PRO A 121 -13.04 -20.35 3.24
N LEU A 122 -12.26 -21.42 3.09
CA LEU A 122 -10.80 -21.33 3.32
C LEU A 122 -10.15 -20.38 2.31
N ARG A 123 -10.59 -20.41 1.06
CA ARG A 123 -10.08 -19.60 -0.07
C ARG A 123 -11.24 -19.13 -0.93
N ALA A 124 -11.05 -18.03 -1.65
CA ALA A 124 -11.99 -17.58 -2.68
C ALA A 124 -12.02 -18.55 -3.86
N ALA A 125 -13.10 -18.50 -4.65
CA ALA A 125 -13.20 -19.28 -5.89
C ALA A 125 -12.12 -18.92 -6.92
N THR A 126 -11.69 -17.66 -6.92
CA THR A 126 -10.61 -17.10 -7.76
C THR A 126 -9.21 -17.43 -7.25
N GLY A 127 -9.08 -17.88 -6.00
CA GLY A 127 -7.80 -18.20 -5.37
C GLY A 127 -6.93 -16.99 -5.00
N GLY A 128 -7.41 -15.76 -5.22
CA GLY A 128 -6.68 -14.53 -4.96
C GLY A 128 -6.51 -14.24 -3.46
N PRO A 129 -5.51 -13.42 -3.09
CA PRO A 129 -5.07 -13.29 -1.72
C PRO A 129 -5.86 -12.24 -0.93
N LEU A 130 -6.69 -11.41 -1.59
CA LEU A 130 -7.58 -10.42 -0.97
C LEU A 130 -8.94 -10.34 -1.70
N ASP A 131 -9.59 -11.49 -1.83
CA ASP A 131 -10.87 -11.60 -2.53
C ASP A 131 -12.04 -11.56 -1.55
N PHE A 132 -12.56 -10.36 -1.27
CA PHE A 132 -13.81 -10.15 -0.55
C PHE A 132 -14.89 -9.77 -1.54
N TYR A 133 -16.08 -10.34 -1.42
CA TYR A 133 -17.13 -10.12 -2.42
C TYR A 133 -18.52 -10.54 -1.91
N ALA A 134 -19.56 -9.95 -2.49
CA ALA A 134 -20.94 -10.41 -2.35
C ALA A 134 -21.32 -11.38 -3.49
N ILE A 135 -22.10 -12.42 -3.17
CA ILE A 135 -22.71 -13.33 -4.16
C ILE A 135 -24.20 -13.50 -3.97
N GLY A 136 -24.89 -13.56 -5.09
CA GLY A 136 -26.34 -13.69 -5.12
C GLY A 136 -27.03 -12.54 -4.38
N PRO A 137 -28.27 -12.74 -3.92
CA PRO A 137 -29.05 -11.65 -3.35
C PRO A 137 -28.72 -11.32 -1.89
N ALA A 138 -27.93 -12.16 -1.19
CA ALA A 138 -27.84 -12.07 0.28
C ALA A 138 -26.60 -12.73 0.91
N THR A 139 -25.52 -12.97 0.18
CA THR A 139 -24.32 -13.60 0.77
C THR A 139 -23.11 -12.70 0.65
N VAL A 140 -22.42 -12.45 1.75
CA VAL A 140 -21.08 -11.84 1.76
C VAL A 140 -20.06 -12.94 2.01
N VAL A 141 -18.99 -12.99 1.23
CA VAL A 141 -17.93 -13.98 1.32
C VAL A 141 -16.66 -13.32 1.84
N LEU A 142 -16.14 -13.85 2.95
CA LEU A 142 -14.89 -13.41 3.58
C LEU A 142 -13.92 -14.59 3.69
N PRO A 143 -13.09 -14.91 2.67
CA PRO A 143 -12.21 -16.07 2.74
C PRO A 143 -11.20 -15.99 3.89
N ALA A 144 -10.92 -17.14 4.52
CA ALA A 144 -9.96 -17.22 5.63
C ALA A 144 -8.54 -16.84 5.21
N LEU A 145 -8.12 -17.20 3.98
CA LEU A 145 -6.86 -16.77 3.39
C LEU A 145 -6.74 -15.23 3.35
N SER A 146 -7.77 -14.54 2.83
CA SER A 146 -7.79 -13.07 2.73
C SER A 146 -7.72 -12.41 4.10
N LEU A 147 -8.50 -12.92 5.06
CA LEU A 147 -8.47 -12.43 6.44
C LEU A 147 -7.10 -12.66 7.08
N LYS A 148 -6.52 -13.85 6.94
CA LYS A 148 -5.24 -14.19 7.58
C LYS A 148 -4.07 -13.42 6.99
N LEU A 149 -4.02 -13.27 5.67
CA LEU A 149 -2.99 -12.45 5.03
C LEU A 149 -3.08 -11.00 5.51
N PHE A 150 -4.28 -10.44 5.56
CA PHE A 150 -4.46 -9.05 5.98
C PHE A 150 -4.19 -8.85 7.48
N ASP A 151 -4.48 -9.84 8.33
CA ASP A 151 -4.11 -9.86 9.75
C ASP A 151 -2.58 -9.80 9.90
N ASP A 152 -1.85 -10.69 9.20
CA ASP A 152 -0.38 -10.70 9.24
C ASP A 152 0.22 -9.40 8.71
N LEU A 153 -0.33 -8.84 7.63
CA LEU A 153 0.10 -7.54 7.12
C LEU A 153 -0.16 -6.42 8.15
N SER A 154 -1.26 -6.49 8.89
CA SER A 154 -1.56 -5.52 9.95
C SER A 154 -0.55 -5.60 11.09
N VAL A 155 -0.12 -6.81 11.49
CA VAL A 155 0.92 -7.00 12.50
C VAL A 155 2.28 -6.53 11.98
N ALA A 156 2.66 -6.93 10.77
CA ALA A 156 3.92 -6.52 10.16
C ALA A 156 4.01 -4.99 10.03
N TYR A 157 2.94 -4.35 9.56
CA TYR A 157 2.86 -2.90 9.45
C TYR A 157 2.99 -2.20 10.80
N ALA A 158 2.27 -2.67 11.82
CA ALA A 158 2.33 -2.11 13.17
C ALA A 158 3.72 -2.27 13.80
N TRP A 159 4.36 -3.43 13.62
CA TRP A 159 5.69 -3.69 14.11
C TRP A 159 6.74 -2.83 13.41
N LEU A 160 6.75 -2.80 12.07
CA LEU A 160 7.68 -1.98 11.29
C LEU A 160 7.57 -0.51 11.70
N TRP A 161 6.35 -0.01 11.84
CA TRP A 161 6.10 1.35 12.30
C TRP A 161 6.67 1.61 13.70
N LYS A 162 6.36 0.73 14.67
CA LYS A 162 6.83 0.85 16.05
C LYS A 162 8.35 0.87 16.15
N GLN A 163 9.03 0.12 15.30
CA GLN A 163 10.49 0.05 15.25
C GLN A 163 11.15 1.16 14.40
N GLY A 164 10.36 2.05 13.78
CA GLY A 164 10.89 3.12 12.94
C GLY A 164 11.44 2.63 11.60
N TYR A 165 10.99 1.47 11.12
CA TYR A 165 11.31 0.95 9.80
C TYR A 165 10.37 1.49 8.72
N SER A 166 10.81 1.40 7.47
CA SER A 166 10.03 1.75 6.29
C SER A 166 8.86 0.80 6.11
N LEU A 167 7.67 1.38 5.96
CA LEU A 167 6.42 0.67 5.70
C LEU A 167 6.32 0.22 4.23
N GLU A 168 7.19 0.73 3.36
CA GLU A 168 7.30 0.31 1.96
C GLU A 168 7.56 -1.19 1.86
N THR A 169 8.36 -1.77 2.75
CA THR A 169 8.70 -3.21 2.71
C THR A 169 7.45 -4.09 2.77
N ALA A 170 6.47 -3.73 3.60
CA ALA A 170 5.19 -4.45 3.67
C ALA A 170 4.39 -4.35 2.36
N LEU A 171 4.43 -3.20 1.68
CA LEU A 171 3.75 -3.01 0.39
C LEU A 171 4.53 -3.68 -0.76
N GLU A 172 5.85 -3.64 -0.76
CA GLU A 172 6.71 -4.37 -1.69
C GLU A 172 6.53 -5.88 -1.57
N TYR A 173 6.24 -6.40 -0.38
CA TYR A 173 5.87 -7.81 -0.20
C TYR A 173 4.58 -8.14 -0.95
N VAL A 174 3.56 -7.27 -0.89
CA VAL A 174 2.32 -7.44 -1.68
C VAL A 174 2.65 -7.42 -3.17
N GLY A 175 3.56 -6.53 -3.58
CA GLY A 175 4.12 -6.51 -4.92
C GLY A 175 4.84 -7.82 -5.29
N LEU A 176 5.62 -8.41 -4.38
CA LEU A 176 6.28 -9.70 -4.57
C LEU A 176 5.26 -10.82 -4.80
N LEU A 177 4.14 -10.82 -4.06
CA LEU A 177 3.05 -11.77 -4.32
C LEU A 177 2.47 -11.61 -5.73
N LYS A 178 2.30 -10.37 -6.19
CA LYS A 178 1.76 -10.06 -7.52
C LYS A 178 2.71 -10.38 -8.67
N TYR A 179 4.02 -10.15 -8.52
CA TYR A 179 4.98 -10.24 -9.63
C TYR A 179 5.97 -11.39 -9.53
N GLY A 180 6.28 -11.87 -8.33
CA GLY A 180 7.19 -12.98 -8.09
C GLY A 180 6.68 -14.29 -8.68
N ARG A 181 7.45 -15.36 -8.54
CA ARG A 181 7.00 -16.71 -8.91
C ARG A 181 7.22 -17.62 -7.73
N GLU A 182 6.21 -18.40 -7.39
CA GLU A 182 6.29 -19.34 -6.28
C GLU A 182 7.48 -20.30 -6.40
N SER A 183 7.81 -20.73 -7.63
CA SER A 183 8.94 -21.61 -7.92
C SER A 183 10.29 -21.05 -7.46
N ASP A 184 10.42 -19.74 -7.35
CA ASP A 184 11.64 -19.08 -6.91
C ASP A 184 11.85 -19.23 -5.37
N TYR A 185 10.81 -19.66 -4.65
CA TYR A 185 10.77 -19.78 -3.18
C TYR A 185 10.40 -21.19 -2.69
N GLY A 186 9.90 -22.06 -3.57
CA GLY A 186 9.37 -23.39 -3.25
C GLY A 186 7.95 -23.38 -2.67
N ARG A 187 7.59 -22.34 -1.92
CA ARG A 187 6.22 -21.95 -1.52
C ARG A 187 6.15 -20.43 -1.43
N TRP A 188 4.97 -19.84 -1.44
CA TRP A 188 4.87 -18.42 -1.12
C TRP A 188 5.36 -18.17 0.33
N PRO A 189 6.30 -17.23 0.53
CA PRO A 189 6.76 -16.88 1.86
C PRO A 189 5.65 -16.14 2.59
N GLN A 190 5.44 -16.45 3.88
CA GLN A 190 4.45 -15.75 4.69
C GLN A 190 4.96 -14.34 5.05
N PRO A 191 4.08 -13.38 5.40
CA PRO A 191 4.51 -12.00 5.65
C PRO A 191 5.61 -11.90 6.71
N PHE A 192 5.50 -12.64 7.82
CA PHE A 192 6.50 -12.56 8.91
C PHE A 192 7.86 -13.08 8.48
N GLU A 193 7.88 -14.19 7.74
CA GLU A 193 9.10 -14.77 7.17
C GLU A 193 9.74 -13.82 6.15
N ALA A 194 8.96 -13.28 5.22
CA ALA A 194 9.45 -12.42 4.16
C ALA A 194 9.96 -11.08 4.67
N LEU A 195 9.27 -10.51 5.66
CA LEU A 195 9.55 -9.19 6.21
C LEU A 195 10.42 -9.25 7.48
N GLY A 196 10.91 -10.43 7.88
CA GLY A 196 11.73 -10.59 9.08
C GLY A 196 11.05 -10.11 10.38
N ILE A 197 9.72 -10.25 10.46
CA ILE A 197 8.95 -9.88 11.66
C ILE A 197 9.14 -10.99 12.70
N PRO A 198 9.54 -10.65 13.94
CA PRO A 198 9.75 -11.66 14.95
C PRO A 198 8.41 -12.30 15.35
N ASP A 199 8.44 -13.60 15.64
CA ASP A 199 7.23 -14.33 16.01
C ASP A 199 6.53 -13.70 17.22
N ASP A 200 7.28 -13.18 18.19
CA ASP A 200 6.77 -12.54 19.40
C ASP A 200 6.42 -11.04 19.21
N ALA A 201 6.27 -10.54 17.98
CA ALA A 201 5.93 -9.13 17.71
C ALA A 201 4.68 -8.64 18.48
N LEU A 202 3.69 -9.51 18.70
CA LEU A 202 2.46 -9.20 19.44
C LEU A 202 2.61 -9.23 20.97
N ASP A 203 3.77 -9.64 21.50
CA ASP A 203 4.06 -9.52 22.93
C ASP A 203 4.31 -8.05 23.33
N ASP A 204 4.62 -7.17 22.36
CA ASP A 204 4.58 -5.72 22.54
C ASP A 204 3.11 -5.23 22.47
N PRO A 205 2.54 -4.72 23.58
CA PRO A 205 1.15 -4.30 23.63
C PRO A 205 0.82 -3.13 22.70
N ASP A 206 1.81 -2.32 22.33
CA ASP A 206 1.64 -1.22 21.40
C ASP A 206 1.47 -1.73 19.97
N VAL A 207 2.25 -2.76 19.59
CA VAL A 207 2.13 -3.45 18.30
C VAL A 207 0.79 -4.17 18.22
N ASP A 208 0.41 -4.95 19.23
CA ASP A 208 -0.89 -5.63 19.26
C ASP A 208 -2.06 -4.64 19.16
N SER A 209 -2.05 -3.58 19.96
CA SER A 209 -3.10 -2.58 19.93
C SER A 209 -3.26 -1.92 18.56
N LEU A 210 -2.15 -1.55 17.90
CA LEU A 210 -2.21 -0.93 16.58
C LEU A 210 -2.62 -1.94 15.50
N ALA A 211 -2.05 -3.15 15.50
CA ALA A 211 -2.40 -4.21 14.55
C ALA A 211 -3.89 -4.56 14.63
N GLN A 212 -4.43 -4.73 15.84
CA GLN A 212 -5.86 -4.99 16.04
C GLN A 212 -6.72 -3.84 15.54
N LYS A 213 -6.30 -2.59 15.74
CA LYS A 213 -7.04 -1.42 15.26
C LYS A 213 -7.08 -1.37 13.73
N ILE A 214 -5.94 -1.58 13.08
CA ILE A 214 -5.82 -1.66 11.61
C ILE A 214 -6.71 -2.80 11.11
N PHE A 215 -6.51 -4.02 11.59
CA PHE A 215 -7.20 -5.20 11.09
C PHE A 215 -8.72 -5.11 11.28
N LYS A 216 -9.20 -4.82 12.50
CA LYS A 216 -10.64 -4.81 12.81
C LYS A 216 -11.38 -3.74 12.03
N SER A 217 -10.84 -2.52 11.95
CA SER A 217 -11.53 -1.43 11.26
C SER A 217 -11.55 -1.62 9.75
N ALA A 218 -10.52 -2.23 9.15
CA ALA A 218 -10.55 -2.64 7.74
C ALA A 218 -11.60 -3.73 7.49
N VAL A 219 -11.63 -4.79 8.30
CA VAL A 219 -12.60 -5.89 8.15
C VAL A 219 -14.04 -5.39 8.31
N ILE A 220 -14.28 -4.44 9.21
CA ILE A 220 -15.60 -3.81 9.35
C ILE A 220 -15.96 -3.01 8.10
N PHE A 221 -15.04 -2.19 7.57
CA PHE A 221 -15.29 -1.46 6.33
C PHE A 221 -15.60 -2.40 5.17
N ILE A 222 -14.78 -3.44 4.97
CA ILE A 222 -14.95 -4.45 3.92
C ILE A 222 -16.30 -5.15 4.07
N LEU A 223 -16.62 -5.65 5.26
CA LEU A 223 -17.90 -6.32 5.52
C LEU A 223 -19.09 -5.39 5.20
N LEU A 224 -19.03 -4.14 5.65
CA LEU A 224 -20.09 -3.17 5.38
C LEU A 224 -20.17 -2.79 3.90
N HIS A 225 -19.05 -2.69 3.19
CA HIS A 225 -19.00 -2.46 1.75
C HIS A 225 -19.71 -3.60 1.00
N GLU A 226 -19.37 -4.85 1.29
CA GLU A 226 -20.04 -6.00 0.69
C GLU A 226 -21.53 -6.10 1.08
N MET A 227 -21.88 -5.74 2.33
CA MET A 227 -23.28 -5.58 2.73
C MET A 227 -23.97 -4.47 1.95
N GLY A 228 -23.28 -3.41 1.54
CA GLY A 228 -23.79 -2.37 0.65
C GLY A 228 -24.19 -2.94 -0.71
N HIS A 229 -23.37 -3.81 -1.30
CA HIS A 229 -23.75 -4.53 -2.52
C HIS A 229 -25.02 -5.36 -2.34
N VAL A 230 -25.16 -6.06 -1.20
CA VAL A 230 -26.39 -6.80 -0.87
C VAL A 230 -27.58 -5.87 -0.68
N LEU A 231 -27.42 -4.79 0.10
CA LEU A 231 -28.46 -3.82 0.43
C LEU A 231 -29.09 -3.21 -0.82
N HIS A 232 -28.24 -2.78 -1.74
CA HIS A 232 -28.64 -2.13 -2.99
C HIS A 232 -28.93 -3.13 -4.11
N GLN A 233 -28.82 -4.44 -3.84
CA GLN A 233 -29.02 -5.51 -4.81
C GLN A 233 -28.14 -5.32 -6.06
N HIS A 234 -26.91 -4.86 -5.85
CA HIS A 234 -25.97 -4.64 -6.95
C HIS A 234 -25.74 -5.97 -7.68
N PRO A 235 -25.88 -6.01 -9.01
CA PRO A 235 -25.59 -7.21 -9.78
C PRO A 235 -24.12 -7.58 -9.65
N GLY A 236 -23.82 -8.87 -9.74
CA GLY A 236 -22.45 -9.33 -9.93
C GLY A 236 -21.88 -8.71 -11.21
N TYR A 237 -20.62 -8.30 -11.15
CA TYR A 237 -19.98 -7.65 -12.27
C TYR A 237 -19.75 -8.64 -13.42
N GLY A 238 -20.37 -8.34 -14.55
CA GLY A 238 -20.34 -9.14 -15.77
C GLY A 238 -20.59 -8.28 -17.00
N PRO A 239 -20.66 -8.86 -18.20
CA PRO A 239 -20.78 -8.10 -19.45
C PRO A 239 -22.05 -7.24 -19.55
N GLU A 240 -23.05 -7.49 -18.69
CA GLU A 240 -24.32 -6.77 -18.64
C GLU A 240 -24.32 -5.53 -17.75
N VAL A 241 -23.34 -5.39 -16.86
CA VAL A 241 -23.20 -4.21 -15.98
C VAL A 241 -22.29 -3.21 -16.68
N THR A 242 -22.81 -2.03 -17.02
CA THR A 242 -21.97 -1.00 -17.62
C THR A 242 -20.96 -0.48 -16.60
N ARG A 243 -19.87 0.10 -17.09
CA ARG A 243 -18.82 0.66 -16.24
C ARG A 243 -19.28 1.80 -15.35
N GLN A 244 -20.20 2.60 -15.88
CA GLN A 244 -20.77 3.71 -15.12
C GLN A 244 -21.63 3.17 -13.98
N GLU A 245 -22.42 2.13 -14.23
CA GLU A 245 -23.18 1.43 -13.19
C GLU A 245 -22.25 0.78 -12.18
N ALA A 246 -21.19 0.10 -12.62
CA ALA A 246 -20.24 -0.51 -11.68
C ALA A 246 -19.59 0.51 -10.75
N ARG A 247 -19.15 1.66 -11.29
CA ARG A 247 -18.61 2.75 -10.47
C ARG A 247 -19.65 3.36 -9.53
N ALA A 248 -20.90 3.48 -9.97
CA ALA A 248 -22.00 3.97 -9.13
C ALA A 248 -22.28 2.97 -7.99
N ASN A 249 -22.31 1.67 -8.28
CA ASN A 249 -22.49 0.60 -7.31
C ASN A 249 -21.39 0.62 -6.25
N GLU A 250 -20.11 0.73 -6.66
CA GLU A 250 -18.99 0.87 -5.71
C GLU A 250 -19.13 2.11 -4.83
N ALA A 251 -19.54 3.25 -5.41
CA ALA A 251 -19.72 4.49 -4.66
C ALA A 251 -20.89 4.40 -3.67
N GLU A 252 -21.99 3.74 -4.03
CA GLU A 252 -23.12 3.46 -3.13
C GLU A 252 -22.71 2.53 -1.98
N ALA A 253 -21.96 1.47 -2.29
CA ALA A 253 -21.45 0.53 -1.29
C ALA A 253 -20.46 1.19 -0.31
N ASP A 254 -19.52 2.01 -0.80
CA ASP A 254 -18.61 2.80 0.04
C ASP A 254 -19.36 3.79 0.93
N ALA A 255 -20.35 4.49 0.36
CA ALA A 255 -21.16 5.47 1.09
C ALA A 255 -21.97 4.81 2.21
N PHE A 256 -22.60 3.65 1.93
CA PHE A 256 -23.27 2.86 2.94
C PHE A 256 -22.31 2.41 4.04
N ALA A 257 -21.13 1.90 3.68
CA ALA A 257 -20.15 1.43 4.65
C ALA A 257 -19.71 2.55 5.60
N LEU A 258 -19.33 3.71 5.06
CA LEU A 258 -18.94 4.86 5.86
C LEU A 258 -20.10 5.43 6.68
N GLU A 259 -21.32 5.44 6.16
CA GLU A 259 -22.50 5.93 6.88
C GLU A 259 -22.82 5.03 8.08
N VAL A 260 -22.71 3.71 7.96
CA VAL A 260 -22.86 2.82 9.12
C VAL A 260 -21.71 3.01 10.09
N MET A 261 -20.45 3.06 9.63
CA MET A 261 -19.29 3.30 10.49
C MET A 261 -19.37 4.64 11.23
N ARG A 262 -19.97 5.67 10.63
CA ARG A 262 -20.22 6.98 11.27
C ARG A 262 -21.09 6.88 12.52
N ARG A 263 -21.96 5.87 12.57
CA ARG A 263 -22.84 5.58 13.72
C ARG A 263 -22.14 4.71 14.78
N LEU A 264 -20.97 4.15 14.44
CA LEU A 264 -20.16 3.34 15.35
C LEU A 264 -19.14 4.21 16.10
N PRO A 265 -18.79 3.87 17.34
CA PRO A 265 -17.66 4.48 18.04
C PRO A 265 -16.33 3.87 17.57
N ALA A 266 -16.09 3.83 16.26
CA ALA A 266 -14.91 3.19 15.69
C ALA A 266 -14.34 4.01 14.51
N GLN A 267 -13.04 4.29 14.57
CA GLN A 267 -12.35 4.95 13.46
C GLN A 267 -12.03 3.97 12.31
N PRO A 268 -12.16 4.37 11.04
CA PRO A 268 -11.76 3.58 9.87
C PRO A 268 -10.24 3.51 9.62
N THR A 269 -9.41 3.30 10.66
CA THR A 269 -7.94 3.36 10.55
C THR A 269 -7.37 2.38 9.52
N GLY A 270 -7.88 1.17 9.44
CA GLY A 270 -7.34 0.13 8.57
C GLY A 270 -7.65 0.29 7.08
N MET A 271 -8.56 1.20 6.72
CA MET A 271 -8.98 1.39 5.32
C MET A 271 -7.81 1.79 4.43
N PHE A 272 -6.91 2.65 4.90
CA PHE A 272 -5.80 3.10 4.06
C PHE A 272 -4.84 1.96 3.73
N LEU A 273 -4.50 1.09 4.71
CA LEU A 273 -3.61 -0.05 4.46
C LEU A 273 -4.27 -1.04 3.50
N PHE A 274 -5.58 -1.29 3.66
CA PHE A 274 -6.33 -2.12 2.73
C PHE A 274 -6.25 -1.57 1.30
N PHE A 275 -6.54 -0.28 1.10
CA PHE A 275 -6.47 0.30 -0.24
C PHE A 275 -5.05 0.38 -0.80
N GLN A 276 -4.04 0.67 0.01
CA GLN A 276 -2.63 0.58 -0.42
C GLN A 276 -2.28 -0.82 -0.89
N THR A 277 -2.74 -1.84 -0.17
CA THR A 277 -2.54 -3.24 -0.56
C THR A 277 -3.23 -3.53 -1.90
N LEU A 278 -4.45 -3.02 -2.11
CA LEU A 278 -5.13 -3.13 -3.40
C LEU A 278 -4.41 -2.38 -4.54
N VAL A 279 -3.73 -1.26 -4.27
CA VAL A 279 -2.91 -0.58 -5.29
C VAL A 279 -1.75 -1.47 -5.73
N TYR A 280 -1.06 -2.13 -4.81
CA TYR A 280 0.09 -2.97 -5.12
C TYR A 280 -0.29 -4.32 -5.76
N LEU A 281 -1.45 -4.86 -5.39
CA LEU A 281 -1.96 -6.14 -5.89
C LEU A 281 -2.78 -5.99 -7.18
N GLY A 282 -3.54 -4.91 -7.33
CA GLY A 282 -4.39 -4.63 -8.47
C GLY A 282 -3.59 -4.23 -9.71
N PRO A 283 -4.21 -4.15 -10.90
CA PRO A 283 -3.52 -3.80 -12.14
C PRO A 283 -2.79 -2.45 -12.04
N ASN A 284 -1.51 -2.41 -12.38
CA ASN A 284 -0.72 -1.17 -12.45
C ASN A 284 -0.45 -0.81 -13.90
N ARG A 285 -0.22 0.46 -14.21
CA ARG A 285 0.14 0.88 -15.58
C ARG A 285 1.40 0.22 -16.14
N GLY A 286 2.33 -0.19 -15.26
CA GLY A 286 3.51 -0.98 -15.66
C GLY A 286 3.19 -2.40 -16.16
N ASP A 287 1.94 -2.84 -16.08
CA ASP A 287 1.49 -4.15 -16.59
C ASP A 287 1.01 -4.13 -18.02
N PHE A 288 0.92 -2.96 -18.62
CA PHE A 288 0.27 -2.77 -19.91
C PHE A 288 1.20 -2.04 -20.88
N ASP A 289 1.19 -2.47 -22.14
CA ASP A 289 1.99 -1.85 -23.21
C ASP A 289 1.55 -0.41 -23.55
N SER A 290 0.36 0.01 -23.11
CA SER A 290 -0.18 1.34 -23.37
C SER A 290 -1.23 1.75 -22.34
N GLU A 291 -1.44 3.06 -22.19
CA GLU A 291 -2.53 3.61 -21.37
C GLU A 291 -3.90 3.10 -21.83
N ALA A 292 -4.12 2.94 -23.14
CA ALA A 292 -5.37 2.41 -23.66
C ALA A 292 -5.62 0.95 -23.22
N ALA A 293 -4.57 0.14 -23.10
CA ALA A 293 -4.69 -1.23 -22.59
C ALA A 293 -4.97 -1.26 -21.09
N TYR A 294 -4.28 -0.41 -20.31
CA TYR A 294 -4.55 -0.24 -18.89
C TYR A 294 -6.01 0.21 -18.64
N GLN A 295 -6.48 1.23 -19.36
CA GLN A 295 -7.86 1.69 -19.27
C GLN A 295 -8.83 0.56 -19.61
N ARG A 296 -8.62 -0.21 -20.69
CA ARG A 296 -9.46 -1.38 -21.00
C ARG A 296 -9.49 -2.45 -19.89
N ALA A 297 -8.40 -2.64 -19.16
CA ALA A 297 -8.37 -3.56 -18.03
C ALA A 297 -9.12 -3.00 -16.81
N LEU A 298 -8.93 -1.72 -16.47
CA LEU A 298 -9.73 -1.05 -15.45
C LEU A 298 -11.22 -1.06 -15.78
N GLU A 299 -11.54 -0.93 -17.06
CA GLU A 299 -12.90 -0.99 -17.61
C GLU A 299 -13.58 -2.36 -17.42
N GLN A 300 -12.80 -3.43 -17.25
CA GLN A 300 -13.27 -4.78 -17.01
C GLN A 300 -13.16 -5.20 -15.53
N SER A 301 -12.55 -4.35 -14.70
CA SER A 301 -12.40 -4.60 -13.27
C SER A 301 -13.77 -4.52 -12.59
N THR A 302 -14.02 -5.47 -11.70
CA THR A 302 -15.27 -5.60 -10.94
C THR A 302 -15.35 -4.53 -9.84
N HIS A 303 -14.26 -4.35 -9.09
CA HIS A 303 -14.13 -3.32 -8.06
C HIS A 303 -12.98 -2.37 -8.42
N PRO A 304 -13.12 -1.49 -9.43
CA PRO A 304 -12.03 -0.63 -9.85
C PRO A 304 -11.66 0.35 -8.73
N LEU A 305 -10.41 0.28 -8.28
CA LEU A 305 -9.84 1.28 -7.41
C LEU A 305 -9.46 2.50 -8.26
N THR A 306 -10.24 3.57 -8.16
CA THR A 306 -10.02 4.81 -8.93
C THR A 306 -9.68 5.97 -8.00
N ALA A 307 -8.95 6.96 -8.53
CA ALA A 307 -8.63 8.17 -7.79
C ALA A 307 -9.90 8.93 -7.35
N ASP A 308 -10.92 9.00 -8.20
CA ASP A 308 -12.19 9.66 -7.87
C ASP A 308 -12.92 8.97 -6.71
N ARG A 309 -12.93 7.63 -6.71
CA ARG A 309 -13.50 6.84 -5.61
C ARG A 309 -12.77 7.11 -4.30
N MET A 310 -11.43 7.09 -4.31
CA MET A 310 -10.63 7.37 -3.11
C MET A 310 -10.84 8.80 -2.58
N ARG A 311 -10.86 9.80 -3.47
CA ARG A 311 -11.16 11.19 -3.09
C ARG A 311 -12.57 11.35 -2.54
N ALA A 312 -13.55 10.60 -3.05
CA ALA A 312 -14.92 10.61 -2.52
C ALA A 312 -14.97 10.07 -1.07
N ILE A 313 -14.27 8.95 -0.80
CA ILE A 313 -14.11 8.37 0.55
C ILE A 313 -13.42 9.37 1.47
N ALA A 314 -12.27 9.93 1.08
CA ALA A 314 -11.55 10.92 1.88
C ALA A 314 -12.42 12.16 2.16
N GLY A 315 -13.18 12.62 1.16
CA GLY A 315 -14.13 13.72 1.31
C GLY A 315 -15.24 13.41 2.33
N LEU A 316 -15.79 12.19 2.34
CA LEU A 316 -16.78 11.76 3.33
C LEU A 316 -16.20 11.76 4.74
N LEU A 317 -14.99 11.21 4.92
CA LEU A 317 -14.29 11.20 6.21
C LEU A 317 -14.09 12.61 6.76
N ARG A 318 -13.67 13.57 5.92
CA ARG A 318 -13.49 14.97 6.33
C ARG A 318 -14.80 15.65 6.69
N ARG A 319 -15.84 15.48 5.86
CA ARG A 319 -17.16 16.08 6.09
C ARG A 319 -17.81 15.61 7.39
N HIS A 320 -17.57 14.35 7.77
CA HIS A 320 -18.15 13.73 8.96
C HIS A 320 -17.11 13.45 10.06
N SER A 321 -16.00 14.20 10.08
CA SER A 321 -14.86 13.92 10.95
C SER A 321 -15.22 13.90 12.44
N SER A 322 -16.18 14.73 12.88
CA SER A 322 -16.65 14.74 14.26
C SER A 322 -17.29 13.43 14.72
N ASP A 323 -17.94 12.71 13.81
CA ASP A 323 -18.70 11.53 14.14
C ASP A 323 -17.76 10.32 14.32
N PHE A 324 -16.67 10.29 13.54
CA PHE A 324 -15.59 9.30 13.67
C PHE A 324 -14.62 9.60 14.83
N ALA A 325 -14.65 10.81 15.38
CA ALA A 325 -13.75 11.23 16.46
C ALA A 325 -14.20 10.79 17.87
N ASN A 326 -15.37 10.14 17.99
CA ASN A 326 -16.02 9.86 19.27
C ASN A 326 -15.30 8.82 20.17
N GLU A 327 -14.39 8.03 19.61
CA GLU A 327 -13.62 7.01 20.36
C GLU A 327 -12.48 7.61 21.21
N TYR A 328 -12.11 8.88 20.96
CA TYR A 328 -10.91 9.48 21.51
C TYR A 328 -11.12 10.15 22.87
N GLY A 329 -10.04 10.18 23.66
CA GLY A 329 -10.03 10.86 24.97
C GLY A 329 -10.26 12.38 24.86
N SER A 330 -9.97 12.96 23.70
CA SER A 330 -10.32 14.35 23.38
C SER A 330 -10.84 14.49 21.96
N ARG A 331 -11.73 15.46 21.74
CA ARG A 331 -12.28 15.79 20.42
C ARG A 331 -11.20 16.22 19.43
N GLU A 332 -10.22 17.00 19.89
CA GLU A 332 -9.12 17.50 19.04
C GLU A 332 -8.27 16.34 18.49
N GLU A 333 -7.87 15.42 19.37
CA GLU A 333 -7.12 14.22 18.99
C GLU A 333 -7.90 13.36 17.98
N GLY A 334 -9.19 13.13 18.23
CA GLY A 334 -10.02 12.35 17.31
C GLY A 334 -10.19 13.02 15.95
N LEU A 335 -10.37 14.34 15.89
CA LEU A 335 -10.44 15.08 14.63
C LEU A 335 -9.12 15.02 13.85
N ALA A 336 -7.98 15.17 14.55
CA ALA A 336 -6.66 15.04 13.95
C ALA A 336 -6.44 13.63 13.38
N ALA A 337 -6.82 12.60 14.13
CA ALA A 337 -6.71 11.21 13.69
C ALA A 337 -7.58 10.90 12.47
N VAL A 338 -8.83 11.40 12.42
CA VAL A 338 -9.72 11.19 11.27
C VAL A 338 -9.23 11.94 10.03
N THR A 339 -8.75 13.17 10.22
CA THR A 339 -8.13 13.96 9.14
C THR A 339 -6.92 13.24 8.58
N PHE A 340 -6.06 12.71 9.45
CA PHE A 340 -4.91 11.90 9.07
C PHE A 340 -5.32 10.70 8.19
N VAL A 341 -6.35 9.93 8.59
CA VAL A 341 -6.82 8.80 7.77
C VAL A 341 -7.36 9.29 6.42
N ALA A 342 -8.10 10.40 6.38
CA ALA A 342 -8.57 10.97 5.13
C ALA A 342 -7.42 11.41 4.21
N ASP A 343 -6.36 12.00 4.77
CA ASP A 343 -5.17 12.39 4.03
C ASP A 343 -4.40 11.16 3.51
N GLN A 344 -4.34 10.06 4.27
CA GLN A 344 -3.77 8.79 3.77
C GLN A 344 -4.59 8.21 2.61
N VAL A 345 -5.93 8.29 2.66
CA VAL A 345 -6.79 7.84 1.55
C VAL A 345 -6.61 8.73 0.31
N ASP A 346 -6.44 10.04 0.47
CA ASP A 346 -6.08 10.92 -0.66
C ASP A 346 -4.69 10.57 -1.22
N GLY A 347 -3.73 10.25 -0.36
CA GLY A 347 -2.42 9.74 -0.81
C GLY A 347 -2.56 8.50 -1.69
N VAL A 348 -3.45 7.56 -1.35
CA VAL A 348 -3.79 6.43 -2.23
C VAL A 348 -4.42 6.89 -3.55
N ALA A 349 -5.32 7.87 -3.51
CA ALA A 349 -5.93 8.43 -4.71
C ALA A 349 -4.86 8.97 -5.68
N ASP A 350 -3.87 9.66 -5.14
CA ASP A 350 -2.79 10.22 -5.92
C ASP A 350 -1.88 9.11 -6.47
N MET A 351 -1.62 8.04 -5.69
CA MET A 351 -0.90 6.89 -6.20
C MET A 351 -1.60 6.23 -7.39
N VAL A 352 -2.93 6.11 -7.35
CA VAL A 352 -3.73 5.55 -8.44
C VAL A 352 -3.78 6.48 -9.66
N ALA A 353 -3.83 7.79 -9.42
CA ALA A 353 -3.90 8.80 -10.47
C ALA A 353 -2.58 8.91 -11.25
N ASP A 354 -1.44 8.84 -10.55
CA ASP A 354 -0.11 9.10 -11.08
C ASP A 354 0.40 7.94 -11.96
N PRO A 355 0.61 8.16 -13.28
CA PRO A 355 1.09 7.10 -14.16
C PRO A 355 2.50 6.61 -13.86
N ASP A 356 3.38 7.49 -13.41
CA ASP A 356 4.79 7.21 -13.21
C ASP A 356 4.99 6.46 -11.90
N LEU A 357 4.24 6.83 -10.85
CA LEU A 357 4.23 6.06 -9.62
C LEU A 357 3.68 4.66 -9.82
N GLN A 358 2.61 4.49 -10.60
CA GLN A 358 2.08 3.16 -10.93
C GLN A 358 3.11 2.27 -11.66
N ARG A 359 3.89 2.85 -12.58
CA ARG A 359 4.99 2.13 -13.25
C ARG A 359 6.13 1.82 -12.28
N LEU A 360 6.47 2.75 -11.40
CA LEU A 360 7.50 2.59 -10.39
C LEU A 360 7.13 1.47 -9.40
N ILE A 361 5.90 1.44 -8.90
CA ILE A 361 5.35 0.35 -8.07
C ILE A 361 5.54 -0.99 -8.77
N ALA A 362 5.13 -1.10 -10.04
CA ALA A 362 5.28 -2.33 -10.82
C ALA A 362 6.75 -2.73 -10.98
N GLN A 363 7.63 -1.78 -11.28
CA GLN A 363 9.05 -2.02 -11.48
C GLN A 363 9.76 -2.47 -10.19
N THR A 364 9.54 -1.76 -9.09
CA THR A 364 10.11 -2.10 -7.77
C THR A 364 9.61 -3.47 -7.34
N SER A 365 8.31 -3.73 -7.47
CA SER A 365 7.70 -5.00 -7.08
C SER A 365 8.18 -6.19 -7.92
N ARG A 366 8.46 -6.00 -9.22
CA ARG A 366 9.08 -7.03 -10.09
C ARG A 366 10.52 -7.36 -9.69
N ARG A 367 11.20 -6.44 -9.00
CA ARG A 367 12.58 -6.61 -8.51
C ARG A 367 12.65 -7.03 -7.06
N ALA A 368 11.51 -7.13 -6.36
CA ALA A 368 11.47 -7.54 -4.99
C ALA A 368 11.99 -8.98 -4.84
N THR A 369 12.83 -9.19 -3.83
CA THR A 369 13.39 -10.47 -3.40
C THR A 369 13.21 -10.58 -1.89
N LEU A 370 13.32 -11.77 -1.31
CA LEU A 370 13.24 -11.90 0.15
C LEU A 370 14.24 -11.01 0.90
N ALA A 371 15.46 -10.90 0.37
CA ALA A 371 16.48 -10.02 0.95
C ALA A 371 16.10 -8.53 0.82
N SER A 372 15.38 -8.15 -0.25
CA SER A 372 14.92 -6.76 -0.43
C SER A 372 13.84 -6.34 0.56
N LEU A 373 13.12 -7.31 1.13
CA LEU A 373 11.97 -7.08 2.00
C LEU A 373 12.33 -7.03 3.48
N ALA A 374 13.59 -7.29 3.83
CA ALA A 374 14.05 -7.18 5.21
C ALA A 374 13.76 -5.77 5.79
N PRO A 375 13.47 -5.67 7.11
CA PRO A 375 13.23 -4.38 7.74
C PRO A 375 14.39 -3.43 7.49
N ARG A 376 14.08 -2.25 6.95
CA ARG A 376 15.05 -1.21 6.62
C ARG A 376 14.50 0.13 7.04
N ARG A 377 15.35 1.05 7.49
CA ARG A 377 14.90 2.41 7.84
C ARG A 377 14.41 3.15 6.60
N PRO A 378 13.51 4.13 6.72
CA PRO A 378 13.13 4.99 5.61
C PRO A 378 14.37 5.51 4.88
N GLY A 379 14.38 5.37 3.56
CA GLY A 379 15.49 5.78 2.71
C GLY A 379 16.69 4.83 2.64
N GLU A 380 16.78 3.81 3.48
CA GLU A 380 17.89 2.85 3.46
C GLU A 380 17.90 2.04 2.15
N THR A 381 19.05 1.96 1.49
CA THR A 381 19.20 1.30 0.19
C THR A 381 19.58 -0.17 0.39
N LEU A 382 18.94 -1.05 -0.36
CA LEU A 382 19.24 -2.47 -0.35
C LEU A 382 20.64 -2.75 -0.87
N GLY A 383 21.45 -3.42 -0.06
CA GLY A 383 22.81 -3.80 -0.44
C GLY A 383 23.88 -2.75 -0.14
N SER A 384 23.65 -1.82 0.80
CA SER A 384 24.80 -1.36 1.59
C SER A 384 25.36 -2.61 2.27
N GLY A 385 26.43 -3.16 1.71
CA GLY A 385 27.11 -4.33 2.26
C GLY A 385 27.44 -4.13 3.74
N ASP A 386 27.98 -5.18 4.36
CA ASP A 386 28.51 -5.12 5.73
C ASP A 386 29.19 -3.75 5.94
N PRO A 387 28.83 -2.97 6.98
CA PRO A 387 29.43 -1.66 7.25
C PRO A 387 30.96 -1.68 7.26
N THR A 388 31.56 -2.86 7.44
CA THR A 388 33.01 -3.11 7.37
C THR A 388 33.60 -3.14 5.96
N ASP A 389 32.80 -3.32 4.91
CA ASP A 389 33.20 -3.20 3.49
C ASP A 389 33.17 -1.74 3.01
N ARG A 390 32.93 -0.77 3.90
CA ARG A 390 33.10 0.65 3.57
C ARG A 390 34.57 0.88 3.18
N PRO A 391 34.86 1.33 1.94
CA PRO A 391 36.17 1.85 1.63
C PRO A 391 36.53 2.91 2.67
N GLU A 392 37.73 2.79 3.23
CA GLU A 392 38.31 3.70 4.20
C GLU A 392 37.88 5.14 3.87
N GLU A 393 37.14 5.78 4.80
CA GLU A 393 36.47 7.08 4.59
C GLU A 393 37.42 8.05 3.88
N ALA A 394 37.20 8.26 2.58
CA ALA A 394 37.81 9.37 1.90
C ALA A 394 37.24 10.64 2.57
N ALA A 395 38.03 11.27 3.42
CA ALA A 395 37.68 12.51 4.11
C ALA A 395 37.38 13.59 3.06
N GLY A 396 36.10 13.74 2.70
CA GLY A 396 35.63 14.68 1.70
C GLY A 396 34.15 14.51 1.43
N GLY A 397 33.48 15.60 1.06
CA GLY A 397 32.07 15.57 0.68
C GLY A 397 31.78 14.58 -0.46
N PHE A 398 30.53 14.15 -0.55
CA PHE A 398 30.01 13.17 -1.50
C PHE A 398 30.46 11.72 -1.26
N SER A 399 30.72 11.34 -0.02
CA SER A 399 30.95 9.94 0.34
C SER A 399 30.18 9.60 1.60
N GLY A 400 29.44 8.49 1.58
CA GLY A 400 28.63 8.03 2.70
C GLY A 400 27.13 8.28 2.52
N THR A 401 26.40 8.14 3.63
CA THR A 401 24.94 8.25 3.66
C THR A 401 24.52 9.62 4.15
N TYR A 402 23.57 10.22 3.44
CA TYR A 402 23.01 11.52 3.76
C TYR A 402 21.50 11.44 3.88
N ASP A 403 20.94 12.12 4.87
CA ASP A 403 19.52 12.35 5.03
C ASP A 403 19.17 13.80 4.73
N GLY A 404 17.99 14.03 4.20
CA GLY A 404 17.54 15.38 3.99
C GLY A 404 16.22 15.46 3.25
N VAL A 405 16.09 16.49 2.44
CA VAL A 405 14.86 16.82 1.72
C VAL A 405 15.16 17.05 0.25
N ILE A 406 14.36 16.43 -0.61
CA ILE A 406 14.24 16.81 -2.01
C ILE A 406 12.94 17.61 -2.16
N THR A 407 13.05 18.83 -2.69
CA THR A 407 11.89 19.64 -3.03
C THR A 407 11.55 19.40 -4.50
N ALA A 408 10.29 19.05 -4.79
CA ALA A 408 9.75 18.90 -6.14
C ALA A 408 8.42 19.63 -6.24
N ALA A 409 8.24 20.50 -7.25
CA ALA A 409 7.01 21.29 -7.41
C ALA A 409 6.55 22.04 -6.14
N GLY A 410 7.50 22.46 -5.29
CA GLY A 410 7.22 23.14 -4.02
C GLY A 410 6.82 22.24 -2.85
N VAL A 411 6.93 20.92 -3.01
CA VAL A 411 6.68 19.91 -1.98
C VAL A 411 7.99 19.27 -1.54
N ASP A 412 8.18 19.17 -0.23
CA ASP A 412 9.34 18.56 0.41
C ASP A 412 9.11 17.07 0.66
N PHE A 413 9.99 16.23 0.12
CA PHE A 413 10.02 14.79 0.36
C PHE A 413 11.28 14.45 1.15
N PRO A 414 11.19 13.70 2.26
CA PRO A 414 12.39 13.20 2.91
C PRO A 414 13.11 12.26 1.95
N VAL A 415 14.41 12.45 1.81
CA VAL A 415 15.26 11.65 0.95
C VAL A 415 16.47 11.18 1.74
N ARG A 416 16.85 9.93 1.52
CA ARG A 416 18.17 9.42 1.89
C ARG A 416 18.95 9.14 0.62
N ALA A 417 20.18 9.62 0.57
CA ALA A 417 21.10 9.35 -0.53
C ALA A 417 22.34 8.63 0.00
N LEU A 418 22.74 7.56 -0.68
CA LEU A 418 24.02 6.89 -0.47
C LEU A 418 24.93 7.27 -1.62
N PHE A 419 26.05 7.92 -1.31
CA PHE A 419 27.09 8.28 -2.27
C PHE A 419 28.33 7.41 -2.07
N THR A 420 28.84 6.88 -3.18
CA THR A 420 30.11 6.16 -3.27
C THR A 420 31.04 6.91 -4.22
N ARG A 421 32.11 7.47 -3.65
CA ARG A 421 33.12 8.23 -4.39
C ARG A 421 34.33 7.37 -4.74
N SER A 422 34.80 7.47 -5.98
CA SER A 422 36.05 6.86 -6.45
C SER A 422 36.82 7.87 -7.30
N GLY A 423 37.79 8.56 -6.66
CA GLY A 423 38.46 9.72 -7.27
C GLY A 423 37.48 10.85 -7.53
N ASP A 424 37.38 11.27 -8.79
CA ASP A 424 36.42 12.28 -9.26
C ASP A 424 35.10 11.66 -9.72
N ARG A 425 34.97 10.33 -9.75
CA ARG A 425 33.71 9.66 -10.06
C ARG A 425 32.84 9.55 -8.82
N LEU A 426 31.55 9.79 -9.01
CA LEU A 426 30.53 9.66 -7.98
C LEU A 426 29.41 8.76 -8.48
N THR A 427 29.10 7.71 -7.72
CA THR A 427 27.94 6.85 -7.96
C THR A 427 27.10 6.77 -6.71
N GLY A 428 25.85 6.38 -6.82
CA GLY A 428 25.01 6.28 -5.64
C GLY A 428 23.59 5.85 -5.92
N PHE A 429 22.81 5.90 -4.85
CA PHE A 429 21.37 5.68 -4.88
C PHE A 429 20.71 6.72 -4.00
N TYR A 430 19.46 7.05 -4.31
CA TYR A 430 18.62 7.84 -3.42
C TYR A 430 17.26 7.19 -3.28
N ASN A 431 16.63 7.33 -2.13
CA ASN A 431 15.26 6.91 -1.88
C ASN A 431 14.51 8.06 -1.21
N PHE A 432 13.39 8.45 -1.80
CA PHE A 432 12.57 9.57 -1.35
C PHE A 432 11.14 9.14 -0.95
N GLY A 433 10.96 7.89 -0.53
CA GLY A 433 9.68 7.35 -0.06
C GLY A 433 8.80 6.73 -1.15
N ALA A 434 8.97 7.15 -2.41
CA ALA A 434 8.20 6.64 -3.54
C ALA A 434 8.97 5.60 -4.37
N GLY A 435 10.28 5.47 -4.15
CA GLY A 435 11.14 4.50 -4.82
C GLY A 435 12.61 4.86 -4.75
N VAL A 436 13.44 3.99 -5.32
CA VAL A 436 14.90 4.13 -5.34
C VAL A 436 15.34 4.59 -6.73
N GLY A 437 16.05 5.71 -6.78
CA GLY A 437 16.77 6.16 -7.96
C GLY A 437 18.28 5.89 -7.87
N GLN A 438 18.93 5.85 -9.01
CA GLN A 438 20.37 5.70 -9.19
C GLN A 438 21.01 7.05 -9.48
N LEU A 439 22.26 7.22 -9.08
CA LEU A 439 23.08 8.41 -9.33
C LEU A 439 24.40 7.96 -9.98
N ASP A 440 24.81 8.60 -11.06
CA ASP A 440 26.13 8.45 -11.69
C ASP A 440 26.62 9.81 -12.16
N GLY A 441 27.87 10.16 -11.88
CA GLY A 441 28.36 11.50 -12.14
C GLY A 441 29.82 11.71 -11.81
N ILE A 442 30.20 12.98 -11.83
CA ILE A 442 31.57 13.43 -11.57
C ILE A 442 31.58 14.58 -10.57
N ILE A 443 32.71 14.73 -9.87
CA ILE A 443 32.97 15.82 -8.94
C ILE A 443 34.01 16.74 -9.57
N GLU A 444 33.71 18.03 -9.61
CA GLU A 444 34.64 19.09 -9.99
C GLU A 444 34.72 20.10 -8.84
N GLY A 445 35.83 20.10 -8.11
CA GLY A 445 36.00 20.94 -6.93
C GLY A 445 35.05 20.53 -5.79
N ASP A 446 34.16 21.44 -5.40
CA ASP A 446 33.13 21.23 -4.37
C ASP A 446 31.77 20.85 -4.96
N THR A 447 31.68 20.67 -6.28
CA THR A 447 30.40 20.49 -6.99
C THR A 447 30.36 19.15 -7.70
N ALA A 448 29.32 18.37 -7.44
CA ALA A 448 28.99 17.13 -8.14
C ALA A 448 27.96 17.40 -9.25
N TYR A 449 28.25 16.90 -10.45
CA TYR A 449 27.34 16.85 -11.58
C TYR A 449 26.89 15.42 -11.78
N LEU A 450 25.59 15.17 -11.56
CA LEU A 450 24.99 13.85 -11.52
C LEU A 450 23.99 13.69 -12.65
N GLU A 451 23.97 12.51 -13.26
CA GLU A 451 22.80 11.96 -13.93
C GLU A 451 22.05 11.11 -12.90
N TRP A 452 20.76 11.35 -12.74
CA TRP A 452 19.89 10.53 -11.92
C TRP A 452 18.94 9.72 -12.78
N ARG A 453 18.57 8.52 -12.33
CA ARG A 453 17.59 7.66 -12.99
C ARG A 453 16.65 7.04 -11.97
N SER A 454 15.35 7.18 -12.17
CA SER A 454 14.33 6.52 -11.35
C SER A 454 13.29 5.90 -12.27
N GLY A 455 13.28 4.58 -12.34
CA GLY A 455 12.46 3.88 -13.32
C GLY A 455 12.82 4.22 -14.77
N PRO A 456 11.86 4.60 -15.63
CA PRO A 456 12.12 5.10 -16.99
C PRO A 456 12.59 6.56 -17.01
N GLU A 457 12.38 7.28 -15.91
CA GLU A 457 12.72 8.70 -15.81
C GLU A 457 14.20 8.90 -15.59
N ARG A 458 14.71 10.00 -16.14
CA ARG A 458 16.09 10.42 -15.97
C ARG A 458 16.19 11.93 -15.95
N GLY A 459 17.26 12.41 -15.35
CA GLY A 459 17.57 13.82 -15.38
C GLY A 459 18.97 14.10 -14.89
N ARG A 460 19.23 15.37 -14.60
CA ARG A 460 20.52 15.81 -14.07
C ARG A 460 20.35 16.51 -12.74
N ALA A 461 21.37 16.46 -11.91
CA ALA A 461 21.46 17.20 -10.67
C ALA A 461 22.83 17.85 -10.53
N ARG A 462 22.86 19.01 -9.87
CA ARG A 462 24.07 19.71 -9.46
C ARG A 462 24.02 19.89 -7.95
N LEU A 463 24.93 19.25 -7.24
CA LEU A 463 25.03 19.33 -5.78
C LEU A 463 26.37 19.97 -5.41
N THR A 464 26.38 20.89 -4.45
CA THR A 464 27.57 21.53 -3.91
C THR A 464 27.75 21.14 -2.45
N ALA A 465 28.97 20.76 -2.07
CA ALA A 465 29.32 20.42 -0.70
C ALA A 465 29.73 21.67 0.09
N ALA A 466 29.14 21.84 1.27
CA ALA A 466 29.51 22.86 2.25
C ALA A 466 29.77 22.15 3.59
N GLY A 467 31.03 21.82 3.86
CA GLY A 467 31.39 20.90 4.94
C GLY A 467 30.79 19.52 4.68
N ASP A 468 30.03 19.01 5.65
CA ASP A 468 29.37 17.70 5.54
C ASP A 468 27.96 17.79 4.94
N THR A 469 27.48 18.99 4.61
CA THR A 469 26.16 19.18 4.00
C THR A 469 26.26 19.28 2.49
N LEU A 470 25.29 18.70 1.77
CA LEU A 470 25.16 18.82 0.33
C LEU A 470 23.89 19.62 0.02
N SER A 471 23.98 20.58 -0.88
CA SER A 471 22.81 21.33 -1.33
C SER A 471 22.88 21.58 -2.82
N GLY A 472 21.74 21.65 -3.50
CA GLY A 472 21.78 21.81 -4.95
C GLY A 472 20.43 21.79 -5.62
N THR A 473 20.47 21.63 -6.93
CA THR A 473 19.30 21.61 -7.80
C THR A 473 19.27 20.35 -8.63
N TRP A 474 18.07 19.95 -9.07
CA TRP A 474 17.88 18.85 -10.00
C TRP A 474 16.85 19.23 -11.06
N GLY A 475 16.89 18.54 -12.19
CA GLY A 475 15.95 18.72 -13.29
C GLY A 475 15.78 17.45 -14.11
N TYR A 476 14.82 17.49 -15.04
CA TYR A 476 14.48 16.39 -15.94
C TYR A 476 15.32 16.44 -17.22
N PHE A 477 15.57 15.27 -17.80
CA PHE A 477 16.36 15.12 -19.02
C PHE A 477 17.75 15.77 -18.93
N ASP A 478 17.97 16.88 -19.63
CA ASP A 478 19.24 17.60 -19.64
C ASP A 478 19.26 18.82 -18.71
N SER A 479 18.12 19.14 -18.09
CA SER A 479 18.00 20.25 -17.15
C SER A 479 18.53 19.87 -15.77
N VAL A 480 19.06 20.88 -15.06
CA VAL A 480 19.53 20.76 -13.66
C VAL A 480 18.72 21.64 -12.70
N GLU A 481 17.68 22.34 -13.15
CA GLU A 481 16.98 23.36 -12.33
C GLU A 481 15.45 23.26 -12.33
N ASP A 482 14.85 22.50 -13.25
CA ASP A 482 13.37 22.45 -13.42
C ASP A 482 12.66 21.36 -12.59
N GLY A 483 13.42 20.55 -11.85
CA GLY A 483 12.89 19.53 -10.94
C GLY A 483 12.72 20.06 -9.53
N GLY A 484 13.68 20.85 -9.04
CA GLY A 484 13.66 21.50 -7.73
C GLY A 484 15.01 21.47 -7.03
N THR A 485 15.02 21.27 -5.71
CA THR A 485 16.23 21.39 -4.87
C THR A 485 16.51 20.14 -4.04
N TRP A 486 17.78 19.97 -3.66
CA TRP A 486 18.25 18.97 -2.70
C TRP A 486 18.87 19.69 -1.51
N GLN A 487 18.57 19.24 -0.30
CA GLN A 487 19.25 19.64 0.93
C GLN A 487 19.53 18.39 1.75
N LEU A 488 20.80 18.02 1.88
CA LEU A 488 21.23 16.78 2.53
C LEU A 488 22.27 17.06 3.62
N GLY A 489 22.18 16.36 4.74
CA GLY A 489 23.17 16.33 5.81
C GLY A 489 23.64 14.88 6.07
N PRO A 490 24.81 14.69 6.70
CA PRO A 490 25.31 13.34 6.97
C PRO A 490 24.38 12.64 7.97
N VAL A 491 24.16 11.34 7.79
CA VAL A 491 23.45 10.55 8.80
C VAL A 491 24.37 10.42 10.02
N ALA A 492 23.90 10.91 11.18
CA ALA A 492 24.63 10.75 12.43
C ALA A 492 24.85 9.25 12.70
N PRO A 493 26.07 8.85 13.13
CA PRO A 493 26.41 7.44 13.35
C PRO A 493 25.52 6.76 14.40
#